data_AF-A0A151ETB0-F1
#
_entry.id   AF-A0A151ETB0-F1
#
_cell.length_a   1.000
_cell.length_b   1.000
_cell.length_c   1.000
_cell.angle_alpha   90.00
_cell.angle_beta   90.00
_cell.angle_gamma   90.00
#
_symmetry.space_group_name_H-M   'P 1'
#
loop_
_entity.id
_entity.type
_entity.pdbx_description
1 polymer ?
#
loop_
_entity_poly.entity_id
_entity_poly.type
_entity_poly.pdbx_seq_one_letter_code
_entity_poly.pdbx_strand_id
1 'polypeptide(L)'
;MMNAQTHTALHVVKGAVQKVLNAKWTAGVWVEGSKGRLIVQYDRKPTEEELQEIEREANQKIREDVPVEEYVMDRKEAEKKWGDAIYDLFPLPEDIQELKIVCIENWNVNACNKEHTKMTGEIGRITLRKVRFRDKKQLLEISFFVTNE
;
A
#
# COMPACT_ATOMS: atom_id res chain seq x y z
N MET A 1 -16.99 0.73 -8.94
CA MET A 1 -16.23 -0.50 -9.27
C MET A 1 -14.78 -0.29 -8.86
N MET A 2 -14.12 -1.35 -8.37
CA MET A 2 -12.69 -1.31 -8.05
C MET A 2 -11.90 -0.96 -9.31
N ASN A 3 -10.92 -0.05 -9.19
CA ASN A 3 -10.02 0.31 -10.28
C ASN A 3 -8.64 -0.25 -9.93
N ALA A 4 -8.08 -1.11 -10.79
CA ALA A 4 -6.81 -1.79 -10.55
C ALA A 4 -5.65 -0.81 -10.34
N GLN A 5 -5.60 0.30 -11.09
CA GLN A 5 -4.57 1.34 -10.93
C GLN A 5 -4.61 1.95 -9.53
N THR A 6 -5.80 2.29 -9.05
CA THR A 6 -5.98 2.89 -7.72
C THR A 6 -5.75 1.88 -6.59
N HIS A 7 -6.00 0.60 -6.86
CA HIS A 7 -5.67 -0.46 -5.91
C HIS A 7 -4.16 -0.71 -5.84
N THR A 8 -3.46 -0.86 -6.97
CA THR A 8 -1.99 -0.93 -6.99
C THR A 8 -1.35 0.31 -6.35
N ALA A 9 -1.93 1.50 -6.55
CA ALA A 9 -1.48 2.72 -5.90
C ALA A 9 -1.46 2.62 -4.37
N LEU A 10 -2.33 1.82 -3.73
CA LEU A 10 -2.26 1.58 -2.28
C LEU A 10 -0.94 0.92 -1.88
N HIS A 11 -0.46 -0.06 -2.65
CA HIS A 11 0.82 -0.74 -2.40
C HIS A 11 2.01 0.20 -2.58
N VAL A 12 1.95 1.07 -3.60
CA VAL A 12 2.97 2.09 -3.83
C VAL A 12 3.00 3.12 -2.69
N VAL A 13 1.84 3.68 -2.31
CA VAL A 13 1.74 4.62 -1.18
C VAL A 13 2.15 3.95 0.12
N LYS A 14 1.81 2.67 0.31
CA LYS A 14 2.21 1.91 1.51
C LYS A 14 3.72 1.80 1.63
N GLY A 15 4.42 1.44 0.56
CA GLY A 15 5.88 1.40 0.54
C GLY A 15 6.50 2.76 0.88
N ALA A 16 5.98 3.84 0.30
CA ALA A 16 6.43 5.20 0.62
C ALA A 16 6.19 5.59 2.09
N VAL A 17 4.99 5.29 2.61
CA VAL A 17 4.64 5.51 4.02
C VAL A 17 5.56 4.73 4.96
N GLN A 18 5.85 3.47 4.66
CA GLN A 18 6.77 2.67 5.46
C GLN A 18 8.20 3.20 5.38
N LYS A 19 8.67 3.61 4.21
CA LYS A 19 10.00 4.20 4.02
C LYS A 19 10.19 5.50 4.79
N VAL A 20 9.21 6.40 4.75
CA VAL A 20 9.32 7.75 5.35
C VAL A 20 8.96 7.75 6.84
N LEU A 21 7.87 7.07 7.21
CA LEU A 21 7.31 7.15 8.56
C LEU A 21 7.60 5.92 9.42
N ASN A 22 8.14 4.84 8.85
CA ASN A 22 8.25 3.54 9.50
C ASN A 22 6.91 2.96 9.98
N ALA A 23 5.80 3.35 9.33
CA ALA A 23 4.45 2.90 9.67
C ALA A 23 4.09 1.57 9.00
N LYS A 24 4.41 0.46 9.69
CA LYS A 24 4.33 -0.90 9.14
C LYS A 24 2.90 -1.43 8.95
N TRP A 25 1.99 -1.21 9.89
CA TRP A 25 0.71 -1.95 9.88
C TRP A 25 -0.41 -1.19 9.20
N THR A 26 -1.00 -1.77 8.15
CA THR A 26 -2.21 -1.25 7.52
C THR A 26 -3.43 -1.67 8.34
N ALA A 27 -4.23 -0.71 8.80
CA ALA A 27 -5.47 -0.99 9.53
C ALA A 27 -6.71 -1.04 8.61
N GLY A 28 -6.58 -0.56 7.37
CA GLY A 28 -7.62 -0.66 6.35
C GLY A 28 -7.32 0.16 5.10
N VAL A 29 -8.11 -0.09 4.06
CA VAL A 29 -8.03 0.60 2.77
C VAL A 29 -9.42 0.89 2.22
N TRP A 30 -9.52 1.88 1.34
CA TRP A 30 -10.75 2.17 0.59
C TRP A 30 -10.41 2.65 -0.82
N VAL A 31 -11.19 2.22 -1.81
CA VAL A 31 -11.03 2.57 -3.22
C VAL A 31 -12.39 2.87 -3.84
N GLU A 32 -12.49 3.97 -4.57
CA GLU A 32 -13.65 4.33 -5.40
C GLU A 32 -13.19 5.09 -6.65
N GLY A 33 -13.27 4.45 -7.81
CA GLY A 33 -12.76 5.05 -9.06
C GLY A 33 -11.28 5.39 -8.91
N SER A 34 -10.93 6.66 -9.17
CA SER A 34 -9.57 7.19 -9.02
C SER A 34 -9.19 7.60 -7.60
N LYS A 35 -10.05 7.35 -6.60
CA LYS A 35 -9.87 7.78 -5.21
C LYS A 35 -9.42 6.63 -4.35
N GLY A 36 -8.30 6.81 -3.65
CA GLY A 36 -7.78 5.84 -2.70
C GLY A 36 -7.66 6.43 -1.30
N ARG A 37 -7.75 5.57 -0.28
CA ARG A 37 -7.36 5.90 1.09
C ARG A 37 -6.63 4.73 1.73
N LEU A 38 -5.44 5.01 2.24
CA LEU A 38 -4.66 4.12 3.08
C LEU A 38 -4.86 4.52 4.55
N ILE A 39 -5.10 3.54 5.42
CA ILE A 39 -5.19 3.74 6.87
C ILE A 39 -4.11 2.88 7.52
N VAL A 40 -3.17 3.50 8.22
CA VAL A 40 -2.09 2.80 8.93
C VAL A 40 -2.16 3.05 10.43
N GLN A 41 -1.70 2.09 11.23
CA GLN A 41 -1.39 2.33 12.63
C GLN A 41 -0.17 3.25 12.72
N TYR A 42 -0.32 4.34 13.46
CA TYR A 42 0.75 5.34 13.63
C TYR A 42 0.52 6.14 14.91
N ASP A 43 1.56 6.85 15.38
CA ASP A 43 1.58 7.47 16.71
C ASP A 43 1.43 9.00 16.71
N ARG A 44 1.53 9.64 15.55
CA ARG A 44 1.37 11.10 15.43
C ARG A 44 0.84 11.55 14.08
N LYS A 45 0.56 12.85 13.98
CA LYS A 45 0.34 13.50 12.69
C LYS A 45 1.70 13.69 11.98
N PRO A 46 1.83 13.31 10.70
CA PRO A 46 3.01 13.65 9.90
C PRO A 46 3.17 15.15 9.70
N THR A 47 4.41 15.60 9.50
CA THR A 47 4.70 16.98 9.08
C THR A 47 4.40 17.14 7.59
N GLU A 48 4.35 18.39 7.12
CA GLU A 48 4.11 18.66 5.70
C GLU A 48 5.27 18.12 4.83
N GLU A 49 6.50 18.24 5.31
CA GLU A 49 7.70 17.73 4.63
C GLU A 49 7.64 16.20 4.47
N GLU A 50 7.20 15.48 5.50
CA GLU A 50 7.01 14.03 5.43
C GLU A 50 5.92 13.64 4.43
N LEU A 51 4.83 14.42 4.36
CA LEU A 51 3.76 14.18 3.38
C LEU A 51 4.23 14.42 1.95
N GLN A 52 4.99 15.50 1.72
CA GLN A 52 5.60 15.79 0.43
C GLN A 52 6.59 14.69 0.03
N GLU A 53 7.37 14.20 0.98
CA GLU A 53 8.32 13.12 0.75
C GLU A 53 7.60 11.80 0.41
N ILE A 54 6.51 11.46 1.10
CA ILE A 54 5.68 10.29 0.75
C ILE A 54 5.15 10.40 -0.68
N GLU A 55 4.61 11.56 -1.06
CA GLU A 55 4.12 11.77 -2.43
C GLU A 55 5.25 11.66 -3.47
N ARG A 56 6.42 12.25 -3.16
CA ARG A 56 7.60 12.21 -4.03
C ARG A 56 8.09 10.78 -4.24
N GLU A 57 8.25 10.03 -3.16
CA GLU A 57 8.71 8.64 -3.14
C GLU A 57 7.72 7.71 -3.86
N ALA A 58 6.42 7.87 -3.62
CA ALA A 58 5.39 7.11 -4.32
C ALA A 58 5.44 7.34 -5.84
N ASN A 59 5.49 8.59 -6.28
CA ASN A 59 5.59 8.89 -7.71
C ASN A 59 6.95 8.52 -8.31
N GLN A 60 8.03 8.54 -7.51
CA GLN A 60 9.32 8.04 -7.96
C GLN A 60 9.25 6.54 -8.27
N LYS A 61 8.64 5.73 -7.39
CA LYS A 61 8.43 4.30 -7.63
C LYS A 61 7.55 4.03 -8.86
N ILE A 62 6.61 4.92 -9.16
CA ILE A 62 5.83 4.84 -10.40
C ILE A 62 6.71 5.08 -11.63
N ARG A 63 7.56 6.12 -11.61
CA ARG A 63 8.47 6.45 -12.72
C ARG A 63 9.52 5.38 -12.98
N GLU A 64 9.88 4.58 -11.96
CA GLU A 64 10.76 3.44 -12.13
C GLU A 64 10.14 2.33 -12.99
N ASP A 65 8.81 2.33 -13.16
CA ASP A 65 8.05 1.40 -13.98
C ASP A 65 8.47 -0.07 -13.78
N VAL A 66 8.44 -0.49 -12.51
CA VAL A 66 8.87 -1.83 -12.11
C VAL A 66 7.69 -2.82 -12.11
N PRO A 67 7.95 -4.13 -12.26
CA PRO A 67 6.90 -5.14 -12.18
C PRO A 67 6.15 -5.14 -10.84
N VAL A 68 4.85 -5.41 -10.92
CA VAL A 68 3.97 -5.76 -9.82
C VAL A 68 3.73 -7.25 -9.93
N GLU A 69 4.48 -8.03 -9.16
CA GLU A 69 4.46 -9.48 -9.24
C GLU A 69 3.34 -10.05 -8.38
N GLU A 70 2.66 -11.07 -8.89
CA GLU A 70 1.64 -11.82 -8.16
C GLU A 70 2.05 -13.28 -8.00
N TYR A 71 1.95 -13.79 -6.79
CA TYR A 71 2.26 -15.17 -6.44
C TYR A 71 1.04 -15.84 -5.82
N VAL A 72 0.86 -17.13 -6.12
CA VAL A 72 -0.05 -18.01 -5.37
C VAL A 72 0.84 -19.06 -4.71
N MET A 73 0.86 -19.11 -3.37
CA MET A 73 1.76 -20.00 -2.64
C MET A 73 1.24 -20.36 -1.26
N ASP A 74 1.82 -21.40 -0.66
CA ASP A 74 1.51 -21.81 0.71
C ASP A 74 1.89 -20.73 1.73
N ARG A 75 1.05 -20.55 2.74
CA ARG A 75 1.23 -19.57 3.82
C ARG A 75 2.59 -19.72 4.50
N LYS A 76 3.02 -20.94 4.82
CA LYS A 76 4.29 -21.18 5.52
C LYS A 76 5.48 -20.82 4.65
N GLU A 77 5.38 -21.05 3.33
CA GLU A 77 6.42 -20.65 2.38
C GLU A 77 6.50 -19.13 2.26
N ALA A 78 5.34 -18.44 2.22
CA ALA A 78 5.29 -16.98 2.19
C ALA A 78 5.87 -16.36 3.48
N GLU A 79 5.49 -16.88 4.64
CA GLU A 79 6.02 -16.47 5.95
C GLU A 79 7.52 -16.74 6.06
N LYS A 80 8.01 -17.86 5.52
CA LYS A 80 9.45 -18.14 5.47
C LYS A 80 10.21 -17.14 4.60
N LYS A 81 9.61 -16.69 3.49
CA LYS A 81 10.24 -15.77 2.53
C LYS A 81 10.21 -14.31 2.98
N TRP A 82 9.07 -13.85 3.51
CA TRP A 82 8.82 -12.43 3.78
C TRP A 82 8.44 -12.13 5.24
N GLY A 83 8.34 -13.15 6.10
CA GLY A 83 7.94 -12.98 7.49
C GLY A 83 6.55 -12.37 7.61
N ASP A 84 6.41 -11.49 8.59
CA ASP A 84 5.15 -10.79 8.88
C ASP A 84 4.91 -9.56 8.00
N ALA A 85 5.82 -9.25 7.05
CA ALA A 85 5.64 -8.13 6.12
C ALA A 85 4.44 -8.33 5.18
N ILE A 86 4.03 -9.58 4.96
CA ILE A 86 2.88 -9.91 4.11
C ILE A 86 1.53 -9.57 4.75
N TYR A 87 1.50 -9.24 6.06
CA TYR A 87 0.27 -9.05 6.80
C TYR A 87 -0.06 -7.59 7.07
N ASP A 88 -1.36 -7.31 7.11
CA ASP A 88 -1.94 -6.09 7.65
C ASP A 88 -2.05 -6.18 9.19
N LEU A 89 -2.52 -5.10 9.84
CA LEU A 89 -2.72 -5.05 11.29
C LEU A 89 -3.63 -6.19 11.79
N PHE A 90 -4.62 -6.55 10.97
CA PHE A 90 -5.50 -7.68 11.22
C PHE A 90 -5.07 -8.83 10.30
N PRO A 91 -4.44 -9.88 10.86
CA PRO A 91 -3.95 -10.99 10.05
C PRO A 91 -5.10 -11.77 9.42
N LEU A 92 -4.77 -12.51 8.37
CA LEU A 92 -5.72 -13.39 7.69
C LEU A 92 -6.16 -14.54 8.61
N PRO A 93 -7.40 -15.04 8.48
CA PRO A 93 -7.88 -16.22 9.20
C PRO A 93 -6.94 -17.43 9.09
N GLU A 94 -6.74 -18.16 10.18
CA GLU A 94 -5.78 -19.27 10.27
C GLU A 94 -6.08 -20.43 9.29
N ASP A 95 -7.31 -20.57 8.82
CA ASP A 95 -7.73 -21.59 7.86
C ASP A 95 -7.31 -21.31 6.40
N ILE A 96 -6.93 -20.07 6.06
CA ILE A 96 -6.46 -19.72 4.70
C ILE A 96 -4.99 -20.16 4.52
N GLN A 97 -4.76 -21.33 3.94
CA GLN A 97 -3.40 -21.86 3.76
C GLN A 97 -2.74 -21.47 2.42
N GLU A 98 -3.51 -21.12 1.40
CA GLU A 98 -3.00 -20.60 0.13
C GLU A 98 -3.16 -19.08 0.09
N LEU A 99 -2.06 -18.36 -0.12
CA LEU A 99 -2.02 -16.90 -0.16
C LEU A 99 -1.79 -16.40 -1.58
N LYS A 100 -2.55 -15.36 -1.94
CA LYS A 100 -2.21 -14.48 -3.06
C LYS A 100 -1.32 -13.36 -2.53
N ILE A 101 -0.08 -13.31 -2.99
CA ILE A 101 0.89 -12.29 -2.59
C ILE A 101 1.11 -11.34 -3.75
N VAL A 102 0.96 -10.05 -3.51
CA VAL A 102 1.44 -9.00 -4.40
C VAL A 102 2.79 -8.50 -3.91
N CYS A 103 3.74 -8.33 -4.81
CA CYS A 103 5.10 -7.91 -4.52
C CYS A 103 5.55 -6.85 -5.52
N ILE A 104 5.92 -5.69 -5.00
CA ILE A 104 6.73 -4.68 -5.69
C ILE A 104 8.11 -4.78 -5.05
N GLU A 105 9.08 -5.30 -5.79
CA GLU A 105 10.39 -5.65 -5.24
C GLU A 105 11.07 -4.47 -4.53
N ASN A 106 11.65 -4.75 -3.35
CA ASN A 106 12.31 -3.75 -2.49
C ASN A 106 11.41 -2.55 -2.14
N TRP A 107 10.08 -2.72 -2.17
CA TRP A 107 9.12 -1.64 -1.91
C TRP A 107 7.96 -2.05 -1.01
N ASN A 108 7.13 -3.00 -1.46
CA ASN A 108 6.00 -3.49 -0.69
C ASN A 108 5.68 -4.93 -1.07
N VAL A 109 5.44 -5.76 -0.06
CA VAL A 109 4.89 -7.11 -0.22
C VAL A 109 3.69 -7.24 0.69
N ASN A 110 2.60 -7.85 0.21
CA ASN A 110 1.37 -7.98 0.99
C ASN A 110 0.54 -9.15 0.48
N ALA A 111 -0.18 -9.82 1.39
CA ALA A 111 -1.18 -10.81 1.03
C ALA A 111 -2.46 -10.08 0.57
N CYS A 112 -2.63 -9.96 -0.76
CA CYS A 112 -3.73 -9.24 -1.38
C CYS A 112 -4.36 -10.08 -2.49
N ASN A 113 -5.68 -10.23 -2.46
CA ASN A 113 -6.43 -11.06 -3.42
C ASN A 113 -7.20 -10.26 -4.47
N LYS A 114 -6.85 -8.99 -4.65
CA LYS A 114 -7.51 -8.06 -5.57
C LYS A 114 -6.75 -8.00 -6.90
N GLU A 115 -7.33 -7.31 -7.87
CA GLU A 115 -6.68 -7.09 -9.16
C GLU A 115 -5.72 -5.91 -9.09
N HIS A 116 -4.57 -6.07 -9.76
CA HIS A 116 -3.51 -5.08 -9.85
C HIS A 116 -3.13 -4.82 -11.31
N THR A 117 -2.58 -3.64 -11.59
CA THR A 117 -1.77 -3.40 -12.80
C THR A 117 -0.53 -4.29 -12.79
N LYS A 118 0.08 -4.52 -13.97
CA LYS A 118 1.28 -5.37 -14.10
C LYS A 118 2.57 -4.61 -13.80
N MET A 119 2.57 -3.30 -14.02
CA MET A 119 3.70 -2.42 -13.78
C MET A 119 3.28 -1.23 -12.90
N THR A 120 4.24 -0.61 -12.21
CA THR A 120 3.98 0.60 -11.42
C THR A 120 3.68 1.81 -12.32
N GLY A 121 4.23 1.87 -13.54
CA GLY A 121 3.99 2.95 -14.51
C GLY A 121 2.55 3.04 -14.98
N GLU A 122 1.82 1.92 -15.02
CA GLU A 122 0.41 1.87 -15.41
C GLU A 122 -0.53 2.59 -14.43
N ILE A 123 -0.05 2.95 -13.24
CA ILE A 123 -0.83 3.68 -12.24
C ILE A 123 -1.13 5.11 -12.72
N GLY A 124 -0.20 5.76 -13.42
CA GLY A 124 -0.26 7.20 -13.72
C GLY A 124 0.37 8.03 -12.60
N ARG A 125 -0.30 9.09 -12.13
CA ARG A 125 0.24 9.97 -11.08
C ARG A 125 -0.59 9.90 -9.81
N ILE A 126 0.10 9.81 -8.67
CA ILE A 126 -0.51 9.89 -7.34
C ILE A 126 -0.42 11.33 -6.84
N THR A 127 -1.54 11.87 -6.34
CA THR A 127 -1.51 13.10 -5.54
C THR A 127 -2.23 12.90 -4.22
N LEU A 128 -1.53 13.16 -3.11
CA LEU A 128 -2.08 13.16 -1.78
C LEU A 128 -3.12 14.28 -1.63
N ARG A 129 -4.09 14.01 -0.75
CA ARG A 129 -5.22 14.89 -0.47
C ARG A 129 -5.36 14.99 1.03
N LYS A 130 -6.53 14.62 1.55
CA LYS A 130 -6.82 14.76 2.97
C LYS A 130 -6.01 13.75 3.78
N VAL A 131 -5.23 14.27 4.72
CA VAL A 131 -4.55 13.52 5.77
C VAL A 131 -5.25 13.77 7.10
N ARG A 132 -5.57 12.69 7.82
CA ARG A 132 -6.21 12.77 9.15
C ARG A 132 -5.54 11.81 10.09
N PHE A 133 -4.92 12.34 11.15
CA PHE A 133 -4.52 11.55 12.30
C PHE A 133 -5.66 11.47 13.32
N ARG A 134 -5.96 10.27 13.80
CA ARG A 134 -6.98 9.97 14.79
C ARG A 134 -6.32 9.55 16.08
N ASP A 135 -5.92 10.54 16.86
CA ASP A 135 -5.18 10.37 18.12
C ASP A 135 -5.75 9.27 19.03
N LYS A 136 -7.03 9.32 19.39
CA LYS A 136 -7.66 8.28 20.24
C LYS A 136 -7.60 6.84 19.68
N LYS A 137 -7.39 6.67 18.38
CA LYS A 137 -7.29 5.36 17.72
C LYS A 137 -5.88 5.00 17.29
N GLN A 138 -4.93 5.94 17.34
CA GLN A 138 -3.58 5.78 16.81
C GLN A 138 -3.60 5.32 15.34
N LEU A 139 -4.44 5.99 14.54
CA LEU A 139 -4.62 5.70 13.11
C LEU A 139 -4.35 6.95 12.27
N LEU A 140 -3.54 6.79 11.23
CA LEU A 140 -3.28 7.79 10.20
C LEU A 140 -4.02 7.40 8.93
N GLU A 141 -4.93 8.27 8.48
CA GLU A 141 -5.67 8.14 7.23
C GLU A 141 -5.05 9.07 6.17
N ILE A 142 -4.55 8.52 5.07
CA ILE A 142 -3.99 9.26 3.93
C ILE A 142 -4.87 9.00 2.71
N SER A 143 -5.59 10.03 2.25
CA SER A 143 -6.37 9.97 1.02
C SER A 143 -5.55 10.48 -0.16
N PHE A 144 -5.75 9.91 -1.33
CA PHE A 144 -5.06 10.31 -2.56
C PHE A 144 -5.97 10.14 -3.79
N PHE A 145 -5.56 10.77 -4.88
CA PHE A 145 -6.12 10.53 -6.21
C PHE A 145 -5.07 9.97 -7.16
N VAL A 146 -5.54 9.19 -8.10
CA VAL A 146 -4.80 8.72 -9.26
C VAL A 146 -5.29 9.45 -10.50
N THR A 147 -4.38 9.98 -11.31
CA THR A 147 -4.69 10.59 -12.61
C THR A 147 -3.86 9.94 -13.70
N ASN A 148 -4.49 9.61 -14.83
CA ASN A 148 -3.75 9.22 -16.02
C ASN A 148 -3.07 10.47 -16.60
N GLU A 149 -1.76 10.43 -16.78
CA GLU A 149 -1.00 11.42 -17.54
C GLU A 149 -0.77 10.92 -18.97
#